data_AF-A0A2E7I3Q0-F1
#
_entry.id   AF-A0A2E7I3Q0-F1
#
_cell.length_a   1.000
_cell.length_b   1.000
_cell.length_c   1.000
_cell.angle_alpha   90.00
_cell.angle_beta   90.00
_cell.angle_gamma   90.00
#
_symmetry.space_group_name_H-M   'P 1'
#
loop_
_entity.id
_entity.type
_entity.pdbx_description
1 polymer ?
#
loop_
_entity_poly.entity_id
_entity_poly.type
_entity_poly.pdbx_seq_one_letter_code
_entity_poly.pdbx_strand_id
1 'polypeptide(L)' 'MPAVLLGAVGFSVLVTPAQAYIDPGVGGMLLQLLLGGLAGAAVILRIYWQRVTDTYYRLTGRPEKVSKPAESDKEADD' A
#
# COMPACT_ATOMS: atom_id res chain seq x y z
N MET A 1 28.39 -28.47 13.36
CA MET A 1 26.98 -28.73 12.98
C MET A 1 26.15 -29.53 13.99
N PRO A 2 26.66 -30.47 14.81
CA PRO A 2 25.81 -31.18 15.80
C PRO A 2 25.47 -30.33 17.05
N ALA A 3 26.39 -29.44 17.48
CA ALA A 3 26.18 -28.60 18.66
C ALA A 3 25.07 -27.56 18.50
N VAL A 4 24.84 -27.06 17.28
CA VAL A 4 23.75 -26.10 16.97
C VAL A 4 22.39 -26.80 17.04
N LEU A 5 22.33 -28.05 16.58
CA LEU A 5 21.11 -28.87 16.64
C LEU A 5 20.77 -29.23 18.10
N LEU A 6 21.77 -29.61 18.90
CA LEU A 6 21.58 -29.89 20.33
C LEU A 6 21.18 -28.63 21.11
N GLY A 7 21.78 -27.48 20.79
CA GLY A 7 21.40 -26.19 21.38
C GLY A 7 19.98 -25.76 21.03
N ALA A 8 19.55 -25.95 19.78
CA ALA A 8 18.19 -25.65 19.34
C ALA A 8 17.14 -26.56 20.01
N VAL A 9 17.44 -27.86 20.17
CA VAL A 9 16.58 -28.81 20.89
C VAL A 9 16.49 -28.45 22.37
N GLY A 10 17.61 -28.09 23.01
CA GLY A 10 17.63 -27.63 24.40
C GLY A 10 16.80 -26.36 24.61
N PHE A 11 16.93 -25.37 23.72
CA PHE A 11 16.15 -24.12 23.78
C PHE A 11 14.64 -24.36 23.70
N SER A 12 14.20 -25.34 22.91
CA SER A 12 12.78 -25.68 22.76
C SER A 12 12.14 -26.25 24.03
N VAL A 13 12.93 -26.82 24.96
CA VAL A 13 12.45 -27.41 26.22
C VAL A 13 12.29 -26.36 27.33
N LEU A 14 12.93 -25.19 27.20
CA LEU A 14 12.85 -24.09 28.18
C LEU A 14 11.70 -23.09 27.94
N VAL A 15 10.94 -23.24 26.86
CA VAL A 15 9.79 -22.36 26.55
C VAL A 15 8.62 -22.71 27.46
N THR A 16 8.31 -21.81 28.40
CA THR A 16 7.08 -21.84 29.20
C THR A 16 5.84 -21.56 28.35
N PRO A 17 4.68 -22.16 28.65
CA PRO A 17 3.47 -21.98 27.85
C PRO A 17 2.91 -20.56 28.04
N ALA A 18 3.12 -19.69 27.07
CA ALA A 18 2.42 -18.40 26.98
C ALA A 18 0.97 -18.65 26.49
N GLN A 19 -0.02 -18.30 27.31
CA GLN A 19 -1.46 -18.49 27.03
C GLN A 19 -2.03 -17.57 25.95
N ALA A 20 -1.20 -16.78 25.27
CA ALA A 20 -1.52 -16.09 24.02
C ALA A 20 -0.90 -16.88 22.86
N TYR A 21 -1.48 -18.04 22.60
CA TYR A 21 -1.03 -19.02 21.61
C TYR A 21 -1.35 -18.52 20.19
N ILE A 22 -0.57 -17.54 19.74
CA ILE A 22 -0.26 -17.46 18.32
C ILE A 22 0.78 -18.54 18.10
N ASP A 23 0.31 -19.73 17.71
CA ASP A 23 1.15 -20.85 17.31
C ASP A 23 2.24 -20.31 16.36
N PRO A 24 3.55 -20.60 16.53
CA PRO A 24 4.61 -20.04 15.69
C PRO A 24 4.35 -20.18 14.18
N GLY A 25 3.57 -21.17 13.75
CA GLY A 25 3.06 -21.27 12.37
C GLY A 25 2.01 -20.22 11.99
N VAL A 26 1.04 -19.94 12.87
CA VAL A 26 -0.03 -18.95 12.64
C VAL A 26 0.52 -17.53 12.69
N GLY A 27 1.49 -17.25 13.57
CA GLY A 27 2.13 -15.94 13.66
C GLY A 27 2.85 -15.54 12.37
N GLY A 28 3.58 -16.49 11.77
CA GLY A 28 4.25 -16.27 10.48
C GLY A 28 3.26 -16.03 9.33
N MET A 29 2.20 -16.83 9.25
CA MET A 29 1.15 -16.68 8.23
C MET A 29 0.43 -15.33 8.34
N LEU A 30 0.15 -14.87 9.57
CA LEU A 30 -0.51 -13.58 9.79
C LEU A 30 0.39 -12.42 9.34
N LEU A 31 1.69 -12.48 9.66
CA LEU A 31 2.65 -11.48 9.20
C LEU A 31 2.81 -11.49 7.68
N GLN A 32 2.86 -12.68 7.05
CA GLN A 32 2.90 -12.81 5.59
C GLN A 32 1.64 -12.26 4.93
N LEU A 33 0.46 -12.53 5.49
CA LEU A 33 -0.79 -11.99 4.99
C LEU A 33 -0.83 -10.46 5.11
N LEU A 34 -0.33 -9.91 6.22
CA LEU A 34 -0.23 -8.46 6.41
C LEU A 34 0.70 -7.83 5.38
N LEU A 35 1.91 -8.37 5.24
CA LEU A 35 2.92 -7.85 4.32
C LEU A 35 2.51 -8.01 2.86
N GLY A 36 1.98 -9.18 2.50
CA GLY A 36 1.47 -9.47 1.16
C GLY A 36 0.26 -8.61 0.82
N GLY A 37 -0.68 -8.45 1.77
CA GLY A 37 -1.83 -7.56 1.63
C GLY A 37 -1.43 -6.11 1.45
N LEU A 38 -0.49 -5.61 2.26
CA LEU A 38 0.01 -4.23 2.15
C LEU A 38 0.75 -3.98 0.85
N ALA A 39 1.60 -4.92 0.42
CA ALA A 39 2.28 -4.86 -0.87
C ALA A 39 1.28 -4.86 -2.03
N GLY A 40 0.28 -5.75 -2.01
CA GLY A 40 -0.79 -5.80 -3.00
C GLY A 40 -1.60 -4.50 -3.05
N ALA A 41 -1.99 -3.97 -1.89
CA ALA A 41 -2.71 -2.69 -1.80
C ALA A 41 -1.87 -1.53 -2.37
N ALA A 42 -0.57 -1.47 -2.07
CA ALA A 42 0.34 -0.46 -2.61
C ALA A 42 0.45 -0.55 -4.14
N VAL A 43 0.53 -1.76 -4.70
CA VAL A 43 0.56 -1.98 -6.15
C VAL A 43 -0.75 -1.54 -6.80
N ILE A 44 -1.89 -1.92 -6.24
CA ILE A 44 -3.21 -1.49 -6.73
C ILE A 44 -3.30 0.04 -6.68
N LEU A 45 -2.94 0.66 -5.56
CA LEU A 45 -2.96 2.11 -5.42
C LEU A 45 -2.08 2.80 -6.48
N ARG A 46 -0.89 2.24 -6.75
CA ARG A 46 0.02 2.75 -7.78
C ARG A 46 -0.58 2.64 -9.18
N ILE A 47 -1.21 1.52 -9.53
CA ILE A 47 -1.86 1.32 -10.83
C ILE A 47 -3.03 2.30 -11.01
N TYR A 48 -3.81 2.53 -9.95
CA TYR A 48 -5.01 3.37 -9.98
C TYR A 48 -4.75 4.84 -9.60
N TRP A 49 -3.49 5.24 -9.42
CA TRP A 49 -3.11 6.58 -8.94
C TRP A 49 -3.76 7.72 -9.73
N GLN A 50 -3.82 7.60 -11.07
CA GLN A 50 -4.45 8.61 -11.92
C GLN A 50 -5.97 8.71 -11.71
N ARG A 51 -6.66 7.58 -11.51
CA ARG A 51 -8.10 7.57 -11.25
C ARG A 51 -8.43 8.11 -9.85
N VAL A 52 -7.62 7.74 -8.86
CA VAL A 52 -7.75 8.23 -7.49
C VAL A 52 -7.54 9.74 -7.45
N THR A 53 -6.47 10.24 -8.10
CA THR A 53 -6.19 11.68 -8.15
C THR A 53 -7.22 12.44 -8.98
N ASP A 54 -7.66 11.97 -10.16
CA ASP A 54 -8.73 12.63 -10.93
C ASP A 54 -10.04 12.68 -10.13
N THR A 55 -10.42 11.60 -9.45
CA THR A 55 -11.60 11.58 -8.57
C THR A 55 -11.44 12.56 -7.42
N TYR A 56 -10.27 12.62 -6.79
CA TYR A 56 -9.96 13.55 -5.71
C TYR A 56 -10.03 15.01 -6.18
N TYR A 57 -9.44 15.35 -7.32
CA TYR A 57 -9.49 16.70 -7.89
C TYR A 57 -10.90 17.09 -8.36
N ARG A 58 -11.70 16.13 -8.84
CA ARG A 58 -13.12 16.36 -9.14
C ARG A 58 -13.93 16.65 -7.88
N LEU A 59 -13.69 15.90 -6.80
CA LEU A 59 -14.39 16.09 -5.52
C LEU A 59 -13.97 17.38 -4.81
N THR A 60 -12.69 17.76 -4.91
CA THR A 60 -12.13 18.93 -4.24
C THR A 60 -12.34 20.23 -5.04
N GLY A 61 -13.02 20.14 -6.19
CA GLY A 61 -13.38 21.27 -7.03
C GLY A 61 -12.28 21.59 -8.03
N ARG A 62 -12.65 21.54 -9.33
CA ARG A 62 -11.82 22.14 -10.37
C ARG A 62 -11.70 23.64 -10.08
N PRO A 63 -10.49 24.24 -10.07
CA PRO A 63 -10.39 25.63 -10.47
C PRO A 63 -10.86 25.65 -11.93
N GLU A 64 -12.07 26.16 -12.12
CA GLU A 64 -12.62 26.55 -13.41
C GLU A 64 -11.50 27.24 -14.18
N LYS A 65 -11.01 26.58 -15.24
CA LYS A 65 -10.17 27.28 -16.21
C LYS A 65 -11.10 28.27 -16.88
N VAL A 66 -11.13 29.48 -16.32
CA VAL A 66 -11.76 30.66 -16.90
C VAL A 66 -11.38 30.66 -18.36
N SER A 67 -12.39 30.38 -19.18
CA SER A 67 -12.24 30.30 -20.62
C SER A 67 -11.76 31.68 -21.06
N LYS A 68 -10.51 31.76 -21.52
CA LYS A 68 -10.00 32.98 -22.14
C LYS A 68 -10.99 33.33 -23.26
N PRO A 69 -11.66 34.48 -23.19
CA PRO A 69 -12.71 34.82 -24.14
C PRO A 69 -12.10 34.89 -25.53
N ALA A 70 -12.90 34.49 -26.50
CA ALA A 70 -12.62 34.60 -27.93
C ALA A 70 -11.96 35.95 -28.25
N GLU A 71 -10.68 35.90 -28.57
CA GLU A 71 -10.01 36.92 -29.37
C GLU A 71 -10.42 36.57 -30.82
N SER A 72 -11.66 36.89 -31.20
CA SER A 72 -12.03 38.16 -31.84
C SER A 72 -11.12 38.41 -33.04
N ASP A 73 -11.39 37.71 -34.13
CA ASP A 73 -11.76 38.34 -35.40
C ASP A 73 -11.51 39.86 -35.43
N LYS A 74 -10.24 40.25 -35.61
CA LYS A 74 -9.81 41.58 -36.03
C LYS A 74 -8.45 41.45 -36.70
N GLU A 75 -8.43 40.90 -37.90
CA GLU A 75 -7.41 41.25 -38.91
C GLU A 75 -7.91 40.75 -40.29
N ALA A 76 -9.12 41.18 -40.64
CA ALA A 76 -9.49 41.37 -42.03
C ALA A 76 -9.56 42.89 -42.20
N ASP A 77 -8.81 43.41 -43.17
CA ASP A 77 -8.77 44.81 -43.65
C ASP A 77 -7.60 45.68 -43.11
N ASP A 78 -6.41 45.50 -43.71
CA ASP A 78 -5.49 46.57 -44.16
C ASP A 78 -4.71 46.09 -45.42
#